data_AF-A0A286B1X3-F1
#
_entry.id   AF-A0A286B1X3-F1
#
_cell.length_a   1.000
_cell.length_b   1.000
_cell.length_c   1.000
_cell.angle_alpha   90.00
_cell.angle_beta   90.00
_cell.angle_gamma   90.00
#
_symmetry.space_group_name_H-M   'P 1'
#
loop_
_entity.id
_entity.type
_entity.pdbx_description
1 polymer ?
#
loop_
_entity_poly.entity_id
_entity_poly.type
_entity_poly.pdbx_seq_one_letter_code
_entity_poly.pdbx_strand_id
1 'polypeptide(L)'
;MLDDGRLDLCKQSLGTENCLRLVAALQDNTRVRSLMLGTDAIGDVGAGAVARLVAGNAHLQVLYLGCNNIGPEGARELAAMVAQAPQITGLWLKRNPLGPEGAESIARMLRDNKHLRMLDLVNTDLRGAGVRAVADALCAGNSSLRSLYLSGNGLGPSVVPDLARLLREAPQIAALYVSANHLGDAGAIELAKALRHNSTLQTLELASNGIGSEGARALFEAVGDSGLRNLNLGYAVSGKALGARANEMGDEGAACAAKLIATSPALRALDLTRNGITVHGRSVLIEATLHNRRLGRLIVEGSQPKALVQHLAQNRAAHGDDAPKDQALIKSVYR
;
A
#
# COMPACT_ATOMS: atom_id res chain seq x y z
N MET A 1 1.38 -26.82 -3.05
CA MET A 1 2.40 -25.88 -3.55
C MET A 1 2.07 -25.58 -5.00
N LEU A 2 2.06 -24.32 -5.39
CA LEU A 2 1.85 -23.87 -6.77
C LEU A 2 3.17 -23.91 -7.55
N ASP A 3 3.09 -23.92 -8.88
CA ASP A 3 4.26 -24.04 -9.76
C ASP A 3 5.27 -22.89 -9.62
N ASP A 4 4.84 -21.73 -9.10
CA ASP A 4 5.68 -20.56 -8.85
C ASP A 4 6.37 -20.56 -7.48
N GLY A 5 6.32 -21.68 -6.74
CA GLY A 5 6.96 -21.83 -5.43
C GLY A 5 6.13 -21.25 -4.28
N ARG A 6 4.87 -20.88 -4.50
CA ARG A 6 3.94 -20.50 -3.43
C ARG A 6 3.40 -21.72 -2.70
N LEU A 7 3.50 -21.69 -1.37
CA LEU A 7 2.74 -22.55 -0.48
C LEU A 7 1.65 -21.70 0.19
N ASP A 8 0.45 -21.77 -0.38
CA ASP A 8 -0.72 -21.08 0.15
C ASP A 8 -1.49 -22.03 1.08
N LEU A 9 -1.47 -21.70 2.37
CA LEU A 9 -2.19 -22.37 3.44
C LEU A 9 -3.02 -21.35 4.24
N CYS A 10 -3.49 -20.28 3.59
CA CYS A 10 -4.38 -19.32 4.24
C CYS A 10 -5.74 -19.95 4.56
N LYS A 11 -6.38 -19.45 5.63
CA LYS A 11 -7.75 -19.79 6.06
C LYS A 11 -7.90 -21.29 6.35
N GLN A 12 -6.84 -21.93 6.83
CA GLN A 12 -6.81 -23.35 7.21
C GLN A 12 -6.97 -23.55 8.72
N SER A 13 -7.03 -22.47 9.49
CA SER A 13 -7.14 -22.53 10.96
C SER A 13 -6.02 -23.39 11.57
N LEU A 14 -4.79 -23.23 11.07
CA LEU A 14 -3.65 -24.03 11.51
C LEU A 14 -3.46 -23.96 13.03
N GLY A 15 -3.60 -22.76 13.61
CA GLY A 15 -3.21 -22.49 14.98
C GLY A 15 -1.70 -22.62 15.18
N THR A 16 -1.26 -22.33 16.39
CA THR A 16 0.16 -22.37 16.76
C THR A 16 0.79 -23.75 16.58
N GLU A 17 0.10 -24.82 16.99
CA GLU A 17 0.67 -26.19 16.97
C GLU A 17 0.95 -26.68 15.54
N ASN A 18 0.00 -26.53 14.62
CA ASN A 18 0.24 -26.96 13.24
C ASN A 18 1.19 -26.01 12.50
N CYS A 19 1.25 -24.73 12.88
CA CYS A 19 2.28 -23.82 12.39
C CYS A 19 3.70 -24.32 12.77
N LEU A 20 3.90 -24.78 14.00
CA LEU A 20 5.18 -25.36 14.44
C LEU A 20 5.55 -26.61 13.63
N ARG A 21 4.60 -27.52 13.42
CA ARG A 21 4.82 -28.73 12.60
C ARG A 21 5.15 -28.39 11.14
N LEU A 22 4.44 -27.42 10.58
CA LEU A 22 4.69 -26.93 9.22
C LEU A 22 6.10 -26.33 9.11
N VAL A 23 6.49 -25.47 10.05
CA VAL A 23 7.82 -24.87 10.09
C VAL A 23 8.91 -25.95 10.14
N ALA A 24 8.73 -26.97 10.98
CA ALA A 24 9.67 -28.09 11.04
C ALA A 24 9.78 -28.83 9.71
N ALA A 25 8.66 -29.05 9.01
CA ALA A 25 8.65 -29.69 7.69
C ALA A 25 9.27 -28.81 6.58
N LEU A 26 9.32 -27.49 6.79
CA LEU A 26 9.87 -26.54 5.82
C LEU A 26 11.34 -26.20 6.05
N GLN A 27 11.95 -26.65 7.15
CA GLN A 27 13.32 -26.27 7.53
C GLN A 27 14.31 -26.48 6.38
N ASP A 28 14.33 -27.68 5.81
CA ASP A 28 15.24 -28.07 4.71
C ASP A 28 14.59 -27.93 3.32
N ASN A 29 13.42 -27.28 3.24
CA ASN A 29 12.70 -27.14 1.99
C ASN A 29 13.36 -26.10 1.08
N THR A 30 13.68 -26.51 -0.16
CA THR A 30 14.34 -25.64 -1.15
C THR A 30 13.41 -25.15 -2.27
N ARG A 31 12.14 -25.56 -2.25
CA ARG A 31 11.17 -25.30 -3.32
C ARG A 31 10.20 -24.17 -2.99
N VAL A 32 9.82 -24.03 -1.73
CA VAL A 32 8.91 -22.99 -1.27
C VAL A 32 9.65 -21.65 -1.21
N ARG A 33 9.20 -20.70 -2.02
CA ARG A 33 9.72 -19.33 -2.06
C ARG A 33 8.78 -18.33 -1.42
N SER A 34 7.52 -18.66 -1.28
CA SER A 34 6.50 -17.76 -0.76
C SER A 34 5.56 -18.53 0.15
N LEU A 35 5.61 -18.22 1.45
CA LEU A 35 4.84 -18.89 2.47
C LEU A 35 3.65 -18.01 2.85
N MET A 36 2.43 -18.52 2.63
CA MET A 36 1.19 -17.79 2.91
C MET A 36 0.41 -18.51 4.00
N LEU A 37 0.41 -17.91 5.19
CA LEU A 37 -0.26 -18.37 6.39
C LEU A 37 -1.17 -17.24 6.85
N GLY A 38 -2.23 -16.94 6.12
CA GLY A 38 -3.13 -15.84 6.44
C GLY A 38 -4.43 -16.33 7.08
N THR A 39 -4.89 -15.67 8.14
CA THR A 39 -6.15 -16.06 8.84
C THR A 39 -6.05 -17.46 9.45
N ASP A 40 -4.93 -17.75 10.11
CA ASP A 40 -4.63 -19.08 10.67
C ASP A 40 -4.41 -19.07 12.19
N ALA A 41 -4.57 -17.91 12.84
CA ALA A 41 -4.46 -17.76 14.29
C ALA A 41 -3.15 -18.32 14.89
N ILE A 42 -2.03 -18.11 14.19
CA ILE A 42 -0.73 -18.66 14.62
C ILE A 42 -0.18 -17.96 15.88
N GLY A 43 -0.61 -16.72 16.15
CA GLY A 43 -0.18 -15.91 17.29
C GLY A 43 1.32 -15.59 17.29
N ASP A 44 1.79 -15.00 18.40
CA ASP A 44 3.21 -14.64 18.56
C ASP A 44 4.14 -15.85 18.55
N VAL A 45 3.73 -16.96 19.17
CA VAL A 45 4.52 -18.19 19.20
C VAL A 45 4.72 -18.77 17.80
N GLY A 46 3.67 -18.76 16.96
CA GLY A 46 3.77 -19.18 15.57
C GLY A 46 4.61 -18.22 14.73
N ALA A 47 4.47 -16.90 14.94
CA ALA A 47 5.33 -15.90 14.32
C ALA A 47 6.81 -16.12 14.66
N GLY A 48 7.12 -16.43 15.92
CA GLY A 48 8.46 -16.80 16.36
C GLY A 48 9.01 -18.07 15.70
N ALA A 49 8.15 -19.07 15.47
CA ALA A 49 8.51 -20.25 14.70
C ALA A 49 8.86 -19.91 13.25
N VAL A 50 8.04 -19.08 12.58
CA VAL A 50 8.34 -18.59 11.23
C VAL A 50 9.63 -17.77 11.21
N ALA A 51 9.90 -16.97 12.25
CA ALA A 51 11.16 -16.22 12.37
C ALA A 51 12.37 -17.17 12.38
N ARG A 52 12.32 -18.27 13.14
CA ARG A 52 13.38 -19.30 13.15
C ARG A 52 13.54 -19.99 11.80
N LEU A 53 12.43 -20.24 11.09
CA LEU A 53 12.48 -20.77 9.72
C LEU A 53 13.24 -19.82 8.79
N VAL A 54 12.97 -18.51 8.88
CA VAL A 54 13.67 -17.50 8.07
C VAL A 54 15.17 -17.50 8.31
N ALA A 55 15.61 -17.67 9.56
CA ALA A 55 17.03 -17.74 9.88
C ALA A 55 17.72 -18.99 9.30
N GLY A 56 17.00 -20.11 9.19
CA GLY A 56 17.53 -21.39 8.70
C GLY A 56 17.27 -21.69 7.22
N ASN A 57 16.39 -20.95 6.56
CA ASN A 57 15.97 -21.22 5.18
C ASN A 57 16.33 -20.06 4.23
N ALA A 58 17.28 -20.32 3.33
CA ALA A 58 17.78 -19.34 2.37
C ALA A 58 16.91 -19.19 1.11
N HIS A 59 15.87 -20.02 0.93
CA HIS A 59 15.04 -20.05 -0.28
C HIS A 59 13.74 -19.27 -0.14
N LEU A 60 13.27 -19.05 1.09
CA LEU A 60 12.06 -18.30 1.36
C LEU A 60 12.25 -16.81 1.07
N GLN A 61 11.38 -16.22 0.27
CA GLN A 61 11.52 -14.83 -0.22
C GLN A 61 10.36 -13.93 0.21
N VAL A 62 9.17 -14.50 0.38
CA VAL A 62 7.95 -13.75 0.73
C VAL A 62 7.25 -14.44 1.88
N LEU A 63 6.89 -13.64 2.88
CA LEU A 63 6.09 -14.05 4.02
C LEU A 63 4.75 -13.32 3.96
N TYR A 64 3.66 -14.08 3.90
CA TYR A 64 2.33 -13.54 4.09
C TYR A 64 1.74 -14.09 5.39
N LEU A 65 1.67 -13.24 6.41
CA LEU A 65 1.26 -13.60 7.78
C LEU A 65 0.09 -12.75 8.26
N GLY A 66 -0.75 -12.26 7.36
CA GLY A 66 -1.85 -11.37 7.72
C GLY A 66 -2.97 -12.05 8.52
N CYS A 67 -3.63 -11.30 9.41
CA CYS A 67 -4.80 -11.75 10.18
C CYS A 67 -4.52 -12.96 11.10
N ASN A 68 -3.43 -12.94 11.85
CA ASN A 68 -2.98 -14.07 12.69
C ASN A 68 -2.94 -13.79 14.18
N ASN A 69 -3.41 -12.63 14.63
CA ASN A 69 -3.28 -12.19 16.01
C ASN A 69 -1.80 -12.15 16.47
N ILE A 70 -0.90 -11.71 15.58
CA ILE A 70 0.50 -11.44 15.91
C ILE A 70 0.55 -10.09 16.63
N GLY A 71 1.04 -10.08 17.86
CA GLY A 71 1.26 -8.91 18.68
C GLY A 71 2.68 -8.33 18.53
N PRO A 72 3.06 -7.41 19.44
CA PRO A 72 4.39 -6.79 19.44
C PRO A 72 5.53 -7.80 19.62
N GLU A 73 5.33 -8.88 20.38
CA GLU A 73 6.37 -9.88 20.64
C GLU A 73 6.68 -10.72 19.40
N GLY A 74 5.66 -11.22 18.70
CA GLY A 74 5.86 -11.95 17.45
C GLY A 74 6.44 -11.06 16.35
N ALA A 75 6.05 -9.79 16.29
CA ALA A 75 6.68 -8.82 15.41
C ALA A 75 8.15 -8.57 15.75
N ARG A 76 8.51 -8.51 17.03
CA ARG A 76 9.90 -8.36 17.49
C ARG A 76 10.76 -9.53 17.02
N GLU A 77 10.30 -10.76 17.19
CA GLU A 77 11.03 -11.95 16.76
C GLU A 77 11.17 -12.02 15.24
N LEU A 78 10.09 -11.79 14.50
CA LEU A 78 10.12 -11.73 13.03
C LEU A 78 11.08 -10.63 12.53
N ALA A 79 10.98 -9.42 13.09
CA ALA A 79 11.82 -8.30 12.70
C ALA A 79 13.31 -8.60 12.95
N ALA A 80 13.66 -9.19 14.09
CA ALA A 80 15.04 -9.54 14.41
C ALA A 80 15.65 -10.52 13.39
N MET A 81 14.89 -11.54 12.97
CA MET A 81 15.38 -12.53 12.01
C MET A 81 15.37 -11.98 10.58
N VAL A 82 14.34 -11.24 10.17
CA VAL A 82 14.27 -10.61 8.85
C VAL A 82 15.38 -9.56 8.67
N ALA A 83 15.82 -8.89 9.73
CA ALA A 83 16.93 -7.94 9.68
C ALA A 83 18.20 -8.54 9.06
N GLN A 84 18.44 -9.83 9.29
CA GLN A 84 19.61 -10.58 8.84
C GLN A 84 19.34 -11.49 7.63
N ALA A 85 18.14 -11.44 7.04
CA ALA A 85 17.69 -12.35 6.00
C ALA A 85 17.63 -11.67 4.61
N PRO A 86 18.73 -11.66 3.83
CA PRO A 86 18.78 -10.97 2.53
C PRO A 86 17.86 -11.59 1.47
N GLN A 87 17.45 -12.84 1.67
CA GLN A 87 16.51 -13.54 0.79
C GLN A 87 15.08 -12.98 0.90
N ILE A 88 14.70 -12.40 2.05
CA ILE A 88 13.34 -11.90 2.28
C ILE A 88 13.16 -10.55 1.60
N THR A 89 12.25 -10.51 0.64
CA THR A 89 11.95 -9.33 -0.17
C THR A 89 10.54 -8.78 0.05
N GLY A 90 9.63 -9.57 0.62
CA GLY A 90 8.26 -9.16 0.94
C GLY A 90 7.78 -9.68 2.29
N LEU A 91 7.25 -8.78 3.12
CA LEU A 91 6.69 -9.08 4.43
C LEU A 91 5.29 -8.47 4.57
N TRP A 92 4.28 -9.34 4.65
CA TRP A 92 2.89 -8.92 4.84
C TRP A 92 2.39 -9.25 6.24
N LEU A 93 2.09 -8.21 7.02
CA LEU A 93 1.64 -8.32 8.41
C LEU A 93 0.26 -7.72 8.65
N LYS A 94 -0.50 -7.41 7.59
CA LYS A 94 -1.80 -6.75 7.71
C LYS A 94 -2.74 -7.42 8.71
N ARG A 95 -3.55 -6.62 9.41
CA ARG A 95 -4.55 -7.09 10.38
C ARG A 95 -3.96 -7.93 11.51
N ASN A 96 -2.78 -7.55 11.99
CA ASN A 96 -2.17 -8.08 13.21
C ASN A 96 -1.99 -6.93 14.21
N PRO A 97 -2.36 -7.09 15.49
CA PRO A 97 -2.28 -6.03 16.49
C PRO A 97 -0.84 -5.76 16.95
N LEU A 98 0.03 -5.30 16.04
CA LEU A 98 1.44 -5.07 16.31
C LEU A 98 1.64 -3.93 17.32
N GLY A 99 0.79 -2.90 17.27
CA GLY A 99 0.92 -1.73 18.11
C GLY A 99 2.16 -0.86 17.76
N PRO A 100 2.35 0.25 18.49
CA PRO A 100 3.56 1.06 18.37
C PRO A 100 4.86 0.30 18.70
N GLU A 101 4.81 -0.65 19.65
CA GLU A 101 5.98 -1.44 20.08
C GLU A 101 6.45 -2.42 18.99
N GLY A 102 5.50 -3.11 18.34
CA GLY A 102 5.80 -3.93 17.16
C GLY A 102 6.32 -3.07 16.01
N ALA A 103 5.75 -1.89 15.80
CA ALA A 103 6.21 -0.94 14.78
C ALA A 103 7.65 -0.47 15.02
N GLU A 104 8.06 -0.21 16.26
CA GLU A 104 9.45 0.11 16.61
C GLU A 104 10.40 -1.06 16.29
N SER A 105 9.96 -2.30 16.51
CA SER A 105 10.74 -3.48 16.11
C SER A 105 10.92 -3.57 14.59
N ILE A 106 9.86 -3.30 13.82
CA ILE A 106 9.94 -3.20 12.36
C ILE A 106 10.86 -2.04 11.94
N ALA A 107 10.78 -0.89 12.59
CA ALA A 107 11.64 0.26 12.32
C ALA A 107 13.12 -0.09 12.52
N ARG A 108 13.47 -0.78 13.62
CA ARG A 108 14.83 -1.30 13.84
C ARG A 108 15.28 -2.22 12.71
N MET A 109 14.45 -3.19 12.31
CA MET A 109 14.75 -4.06 11.17
C MET A 109 14.97 -3.27 9.86
N LEU A 110 14.20 -2.21 9.59
CA LEU A 110 14.36 -1.40 8.38
C LEU A 110 15.68 -0.61 8.33
N ARG A 111 16.28 -0.30 9.49
CA ARG A 111 17.60 0.38 9.53
C ARG A 111 18.71 -0.56 9.05
N ASP A 112 18.62 -1.84 9.41
CA ASP A 112 19.65 -2.83 9.13
C ASP A 112 19.42 -3.56 7.79
N ASN A 113 18.17 -3.93 7.49
CA ASN A 113 17.83 -4.69 6.30
C ASN A 113 17.86 -3.80 5.04
N LYS A 114 18.67 -4.21 4.05
CA LYS A 114 18.81 -3.55 2.74
C LYS A 114 18.28 -4.39 1.56
N HIS A 115 17.36 -5.32 1.83
CA HIS A 115 16.83 -6.26 0.84
C HIS A 115 15.31 -6.27 0.72
N LEU A 116 14.60 -5.99 1.82
CA LEU A 116 13.15 -5.93 1.87
C LEU A 116 12.68 -4.82 0.93
N ARG A 117 11.82 -5.19 -0.02
CA ARG A 117 11.27 -4.29 -1.04
C ARG A 117 9.83 -3.90 -0.76
N MET A 118 9.09 -4.74 -0.04
CA MET A 118 7.69 -4.49 0.25
C MET A 118 7.34 -4.89 1.69
N LEU A 119 6.61 -3.98 2.33
CA LEU A 119 6.18 -4.09 3.72
C LEU A 119 4.72 -3.68 3.81
N ASP A 120 3.86 -4.62 4.23
CA ASP A 120 2.45 -4.36 4.52
C ASP A 120 2.19 -4.32 6.04
N LEU A 121 1.80 -3.13 6.52
CA LEU A 121 1.36 -2.81 7.87
C LEU A 121 -0.09 -2.26 7.88
N VAL A 122 -0.93 -2.73 6.97
CA VAL A 122 -2.34 -2.33 6.88
C VAL A 122 -3.07 -2.81 8.13
N ASN A 123 -3.74 -1.88 8.81
CA ASN A 123 -4.55 -2.19 9.98
C ASN A 123 -3.77 -2.97 11.06
N THR A 124 -2.66 -2.41 11.54
CA THR A 124 -1.81 -3.04 12.56
C THR A 124 -1.70 -2.26 13.86
N ASP A 125 -2.65 -1.34 14.12
CA ASP A 125 -2.66 -0.42 15.26
C ASP A 125 -1.33 0.33 15.45
N LEU A 126 -0.71 0.80 14.35
CA LEU A 126 0.59 1.51 14.45
C LEU A 126 0.50 2.77 15.31
N ARG A 127 -0.66 3.44 15.28
CA ARG A 127 -0.88 4.80 15.81
C ARG A 127 0.15 5.79 15.25
N GLY A 128 0.19 7.00 15.80
CA GLY A 128 1.15 8.01 15.34
C GLY A 128 2.61 7.66 15.62
N ALA A 129 2.88 7.11 16.80
CA ALA A 129 4.23 6.73 17.21
C ALA A 129 4.84 5.65 16.30
N GLY A 130 4.07 4.62 15.92
CA GLY A 130 4.56 3.57 15.03
C GLY A 130 4.84 4.07 13.61
N VAL A 131 3.98 4.93 13.06
CA VAL A 131 4.24 5.55 11.74
C VAL A 131 5.50 6.41 11.78
N ARG A 132 5.70 7.19 12.84
CA ARG A 132 6.91 7.99 13.03
C ARG A 132 8.17 7.12 13.07
N ALA A 133 8.17 6.05 13.85
CA ALA A 133 9.30 5.13 13.94
C ALA A 133 9.67 4.54 12.57
N VAL A 134 8.66 4.09 11.80
CA VAL A 134 8.87 3.58 10.44
C VAL A 134 9.40 4.68 9.51
N ALA A 135 8.85 5.90 9.58
CA ALA A 135 9.31 7.03 8.79
C ALA A 135 10.76 7.44 9.13
N ASP A 136 11.13 7.45 10.40
CA ASP A 136 12.49 7.72 10.87
C ASP A 136 13.47 6.70 10.32
N ALA A 137 13.14 5.41 10.41
CA ALA A 137 13.99 4.34 9.88
C ALA A 137 14.19 4.43 8.36
N LEU A 138 13.13 4.78 7.61
CA LEU A 138 13.21 4.87 6.15
C LEU A 138 14.01 6.09 5.67
N CYS A 139 13.88 7.23 6.36
CA CYS A 139 14.67 8.43 6.05
C CYS A 139 16.12 8.36 6.56
N ALA A 140 16.42 7.51 7.55
CA ALA A 140 17.77 7.31 8.09
C ALA A 140 18.70 6.45 7.19
N GLY A 141 18.39 6.29 5.90
CA GLY A 141 19.24 5.57 4.95
C GLY A 141 18.80 4.14 4.62
N ASN A 142 17.50 3.81 4.76
CA ASN A 142 16.98 2.65 4.04
C ASN A 142 17.01 2.94 2.53
N SER A 143 17.47 1.98 1.73
CA SER A 143 17.61 2.14 0.27
C SER A 143 16.89 1.04 -0.52
N SER A 144 16.25 0.09 0.16
CA SER A 144 15.71 -1.13 -0.44
C SER A 144 14.19 -1.17 -0.50
N LEU A 145 13.49 -0.57 0.47
CA LEU A 145 12.04 -0.57 0.47
C LEU A 145 11.52 0.22 -0.73
N ARG A 146 10.51 -0.31 -1.41
CA ARG A 146 9.87 0.29 -2.59
C ARG A 146 8.39 0.54 -2.34
N SER A 147 7.73 -0.38 -1.63
CA SER A 147 6.29 -0.32 -1.39
C SER A 147 5.98 -0.42 0.09
N LEU A 148 5.27 0.59 0.60
CA LEU A 148 4.89 0.68 2.00
C LEU A 148 3.37 0.82 2.11
N TYR A 149 2.74 -0.12 2.82
CA TYR A 149 1.31 -0.08 3.08
C TYR A 149 1.03 0.27 4.54
N LEU A 150 0.36 1.40 4.76
CA LEU A 150 -0.03 1.97 6.06
C LEU A 150 -1.54 2.21 6.17
N SER A 151 -2.32 1.66 5.24
CA SER A 151 -3.75 1.92 5.17
C SER A 151 -4.50 1.39 6.39
N GLY A 152 -5.59 2.03 6.81
CA GLY A 152 -6.45 1.49 7.86
C GLY A 152 -5.86 1.49 9.28
N ASN A 153 -4.94 2.42 9.58
CA ASN A 153 -4.31 2.55 10.90
C ASN A 153 -4.90 3.71 11.74
N GLY A 154 -6.02 4.29 11.32
CA GLY A 154 -6.66 5.41 12.03
C GLY A 154 -5.80 6.67 12.06
N LEU A 155 -4.98 6.88 11.04
CA LEU A 155 -4.01 7.98 10.99
C LEU A 155 -4.71 9.33 10.83
N GLY A 156 -4.48 10.26 11.75
CA GLY A 156 -5.01 11.62 11.67
C GLY A 156 -3.97 12.65 11.19
N PRO A 157 -4.32 13.95 11.20
CA PRO A 157 -3.43 15.02 10.74
C PRO A 157 -2.07 15.09 11.47
N SER A 158 -1.98 14.58 12.70
CA SER A 158 -0.75 14.61 13.50
C SER A 158 0.42 13.81 12.91
N VAL A 159 0.15 12.81 12.05
CA VAL A 159 1.20 12.01 11.40
C VAL A 159 1.59 12.53 10.01
N VAL A 160 0.85 13.50 9.49
CA VAL A 160 1.10 14.06 8.15
C VAL A 160 2.52 14.59 8.00
N PRO A 161 3.14 15.26 9.00
CA PRO A 161 4.55 15.67 8.88
C PRO A 161 5.50 14.51 8.63
N ASP A 162 5.25 13.34 9.23
CA ASP A 162 6.05 12.13 9.06
C ASP A 162 5.86 11.54 7.64
N LEU A 163 4.62 11.51 7.13
CA LEU A 163 4.32 11.08 5.76
C LEU A 163 4.91 12.06 4.71
N ALA A 164 4.81 13.37 4.96
CA ALA A 164 5.38 14.40 4.12
C ALA A 164 6.91 14.32 4.09
N ARG A 165 7.53 13.98 5.22
CA ARG A 165 8.97 13.73 5.31
C ARG A 165 9.38 12.49 4.50
N LEU A 166 8.63 11.39 4.58
CA LEU A 166 8.85 10.22 3.71
C LEU A 166 8.88 10.61 2.23
N LEU A 167 7.93 11.45 1.78
CA LEU A 167 7.92 11.91 0.39
C LEU A 167 9.16 12.74 0.03
N ARG A 168 9.73 13.53 0.94
CA ARG A 168 10.89 14.36 0.64
C ARG A 168 12.22 13.61 0.75
N GLU A 169 12.34 12.71 1.72
CA GLU A 169 13.64 12.17 2.17
C GLU A 169 13.80 10.67 1.92
N ALA A 170 12.76 9.97 1.48
CA ALA A 170 12.80 8.55 1.16
C ALA A 170 12.54 8.30 -0.34
N PRO A 171 13.44 8.75 -1.26
CA PRO A 171 13.25 8.65 -2.71
C PRO A 171 13.15 7.20 -3.21
N GLN A 172 13.59 6.23 -2.40
CA GLN A 172 13.45 4.81 -2.70
C GLN A 172 11.99 4.34 -2.70
N ILE A 173 11.09 5.01 -1.96
CA ILE A 173 9.67 4.62 -1.92
C ILE A 173 9.00 5.01 -3.24
N ALA A 174 8.63 3.98 -4.00
CA ALA A 174 7.93 4.12 -5.28
C ALA A 174 6.41 4.01 -5.13
N ALA A 175 5.91 3.37 -4.06
CA ALA A 175 4.49 3.24 -3.81
C ALA A 175 4.15 3.41 -2.32
N LEU A 176 3.24 4.33 -2.03
CA LEU A 176 2.77 4.63 -0.67
C LEU A 176 1.25 4.46 -0.58
N TYR A 177 0.82 3.55 0.29
CA TYR A 177 -0.61 3.25 0.49
C TYR A 177 -1.08 3.70 1.86
N VAL A 178 -1.84 4.79 1.91
CA VAL A 178 -2.32 5.46 3.14
C VAL A 178 -3.85 5.63 3.14
N SER A 179 -4.56 4.75 2.43
CA SER A 179 -6.02 4.75 2.32
C SER A 179 -6.71 4.37 3.65
N ALA A 180 -8.01 4.65 3.76
CA ALA A 180 -8.83 4.36 4.94
C ALA A 180 -8.23 4.93 6.24
N ASN A 181 -7.86 6.21 6.22
CA ASN A 181 -7.36 6.96 7.38
C ASN A 181 -8.18 8.27 7.52
N HIS A 182 -7.68 9.27 8.24
CA HIS A 182 -8.38 10.51 8.59
C HIS A 182 -7.51 11.75 8.34
N LEU A 183 -6.78 11.79 7.21
CA LEU A 183 -5.84 12.87 6.92
C LEU A 183 -6.55 14.22 6.66
N GLY A 184 -7.74 14.19 6.05
CA GLY A 184 -8.50 15.39 5.70
C GLY A 184 -7.80 16.31 4.69
N ASP A 185 -8.41 17.47 4.43
CA ASP A 185 -7.87 18.46 3.48
C ASP A 185 -6.53 19.04 3.94
N ALA A 186 -6.39 19.37 5.22
CA ALA A 186 -5.12 19.85 5.77
C ALA A 186 -3.99 18.85 5.54
N GLY A 187 -4.26 17.55 5.75
CA GLY A 187 -3.29 16.49 5.49
C GLY A 187 -2.95 16.36 4.01
N ALA A 188 -3.96 16.38 3.13
CA ALA A 188 -3.78 16.33 1.69
C ALA A 188 -2.95 17.50 1.14
N ILE A 189 -3.18 18.72 1.64
CA ILE A 189 -2.44 19.93 1.26
C ILE A 189 -0.95 19.81 1.62
N GLU A 190 -0.63 19.32 2.82
CA GLU A 190 0.77 19.13 3.23
C GLU A 190 1.46 18.01 2.44
N LEU A 191 0.75 16.91 2.14
CA LEU A 191 1.26 15.87 1.25
C LEU A 191 1.51 16.43 -0.17
N ALA A 192 0.61 17.28 -0.68
CA ALA A 192 0.78 17.93 -1.96
C ALA A 192 2.03 18.82 -2.00
N LYS A 193 2.29 19.61 -0.95
CA LYS A 193 3.53 20.40 -0.83
C LYS A 193 4.77 19.52 -0.88
N ALA A 194 4.76 18.39 -0.17
CA ALA A 194 5.87 17.45 -0.18
C ALA A 194 6.07 16.76 -1.54
N LEU A 195 4.97 16.41 -2.21
CA LEU A 195 4.99 15.74 -3.51
C LEU A 195 5.66 16.59 -4.60
N ARG A 196 5.55 17.93 -4.53
CA ARG A 196 6.26 18.84 -5.46
C ARG A 196 7.78 18.71 -5.41
N HIS A 197 8.33 18.16 -4.33
CA HIS A 197 9.76 17.88 -4.17
C HIS A 197 10.12 16.41 -4.41
N ASN A 198 9.13 15.57 -4.72
CA ASN A 198 9.34 14.14 -4.98
C ASN A 198 9.17 13.85 -6.48
N SER A 199 10.22 13.28 -7.08
CA SER A 199 10.23 12.87 -8.49
C SER A 199 10.22 11.34 -8.69
N THR A 200 10.22 10.56 -7.60
CA THR A 200 10.41 9.10 -7.65
C THR A 200 9.15 8.31 -7.38
N LEU A 201 8.19 8.86 -6.61
CA LEU A 201 6.94 8.19 -6.27
C LEU A 201 6.11 7.95 -7.53
N GLN A 202 5.68 6.71 -7.71
CA GLN A 202 4.88 6.28 -8.86
C GLN A 202 3.43 6.01 -8.47
N THR A 203 3.17 5.61 -7.24
CA THR A 203 1.81 5.28 -6.74
C THR A 203 1.54 5.94 -5.39
N LEU A 204 0.40 6.65 -5.31
CA LEU A 204 -0.10 7.25 -4.08
C LEU A 204 -1.58 6.87 -3.89
N GLU A 205 -1.87 6.21 -2.78
CA GLU A 205 -3.22 5.72 -2.49
C GLU A 205 -3.79 6.36 -1.22
N LEU A 206 -4.77 7.22 -1.42
CA LEU A 206 -5.40 8.10 -0.44
C LEU A 206 -6.94 7.91 -0.39
N ALA A 207 -7.45 6.79 -0.88
CA ALA A 207 -8.88 6.47 -0.84
C ALA A 207 -9.43 6.55 0.59
N SER A 208 -10.65 7.07 0.75
CA SER A 208 -11.33 7.22 2.06
C SER A 208 -10.45 7.84 3.17
N ASN A 209 -10.07 9.11 2.98
CA ASN A 209 -9.31 9.91 3.95
C ASN A 209 -10.05 11.14 4.48
N GLY A 210 -11.31 11.35 4.10
CA GLY A 210 -12.05 12.57 4.42
C GLY A 210 -11.53 13.80 3.65
N ILE A 211 -10.98 13.60 2.45
CA ILE A 211 -10.45 14.68 1.59
C ILE A 211 -11.63 15.29 0.81
N GLY A 212 -11.82 16.60 0.95
CA GLY A 212 -12.79 17.42 0.22
C GLY A 212 -12.20 18.04 -1.04
N SER A 213 -12.90 19.04 -1.60
CA SER A 213 -12.49 19.67 -2.87
C SER A 213 -11.17 20.44 -2.75
N GLU A 214 -10.91 21.08 -1.61
CA GLU A 214 -9.68 21.86 -1.38
C GLU A 214 -8.43 20.98 -1.36
N GLY A 215 -8.43 19.89 -0.59
CA GLY A 215 -7.32 18.95 -0.52
C GLY A 215 -7.13 18.20 -1.82
N ALA A 216 -8.22 17.81 -2.49
CA ALA A 216 -8.16 17.17 -3.81
C ALA A 216 -7.52 18.11 -4.85
N ARG A 217 -7.92 19.39 -4.90
CA ARG A 217 -7.31 20.40 -5.77
C ARG A 217 -5.80 20.51 -5.55
N ALA A 218 -5.37 20.65 -4.30
CA ALA A 218 -3.95 20.76 -3.98
C ALA A 218 -3.15 19.53 -4.44
N LEU A 219 -3.69 18.33 -4.23
CA LEU A 219 -3.09 17.08 -4.71
C LEU A 219 -3.02 17.06 -6.25
N PHE A 220 -4.09 17.40 -6.95
CA PHE A 220 -4.09 17.40 -8.41
C PHE A 220 -3.10 18.38 -9.02
N GLU A 221 -2.97 19.59 -8.45
CA GLU A 221 -1.96 20.55 -8.86
C GLU A 221 -0.54 20.00 -8.65
N ALA A 222 -0.26 19.42 -7.48
CA ALA A 222 1.06 18.84 -7.20
C ALA A 222 1.37 17.63 -8.09
N VAL A 223 0.36 16.81 -8.41
CA VAL A 223 0.52 15.64 -9.27
C VAL A 223 0.80 16.02 -10.72
N GLY A 224 0.25 17.15 -11.19
CA GLY A 224 0.45 17.65 -12.55
C GLY A 224 1.93 17.84 -12.92
N ASP A 225 2.74 18.26 -11.95
CA ASP A 225 4.18 18.51 -12.10
C ASP A 225 5.06 17.32 -11.64
N SER A 226 4.44 16.22 -11.19
CA SER A 226 5.14 15.07 -10.59
C SER A 226 5.38 13.91 -11.58
N GLY A 227 6.21 12.96 -11.17
CA GLY A 227 6.38 11.66 -11.85
C GLY A 227 5.31 10.62 -11.53
N LEU A 228 4.24 10.99 -10.80
CA LEU A 228 3.25 10.04 -10.31
C LEU A 228 2.42 9.44 -11.46
N ARG A 229 2.29 8.12 -11.46
CA ARG A 229 1.53 7.38 -12.48
C ARG A 229 0.16 6.96 -11.99
N ASN A 230 0.04 6.62 -10.72
CA ASN A 230 -1.18 6.07 -10.13
C ASN A 230 -1.60 6.91 -8.92
N LEU A 231 -2.78 7.49 -9.01
CA LEU A 231 -3.41 8.21 -7.90
C LEU A 231 -4.78 7.58 -7.59
N ASN A 232 -4.97 7.15 -6.35
CA ASN A 232 -6.26 6.69 -5.87
C ASN A 232 -6.80 7.64 -4.80
N LEU A 233 -7.90 8.32 -5.10
CA LEU A 233 -8.70 9.11 -4.15
C LEU A 233 -10.11 8.53 -3.99
N GLY A 234 -10.36 7.33 -4.48
CA GLY A 234 -11.63 6.64 -4.49
C GLY A 234 -12.11 6.19 -3.11
N TYR A 235 -12.85 5.08 -3.09
CA TYR A 235 -13.38 4.50 -1.86
C TYR A 235 -12.70 3.20 -1.49
N ALA A 236 -12.20 3.14 -0.26
CA ALA A 236 -11.69 1.92 0.34
C ALA A 236 -12.86 1.12 0.94
N VAL A 237 -13.06 -0.12 0.48
CA VAL A 237 -14.13 -1.01 0.98
C VAL A 237 -14.01 -1.27 2.49
N SER A 238 -12.78 -1.33 3.01
CA SER A 238 -12.52 -1.45 4.44
C SER A 238 -12.88 -0.19 5.24
N GLY A 239 -13.08 0.96 4.59
CA GLY A 239 -13.29 2.24 5.24
C GLY A 239 -14.44 2.24 6.24
N LYS A 240 -15.58 1.62 5.89
CA LYS A 240 -16.75 1.53 6.79
C LYS A 240 -16.42 0.77 8.08
N ALA A 241 -15.74 -0.38 7.98
CA ALA A 241 -15.38 -1.20 9.14
C ALA A 241 -14.32 -0.54 10.03
N LEU A 242 -13.50 0.33 9.43
CA LEU A 242 -12.41 1.04 10.11
C LEU A 242 -12.80 2.45 10.58
N GLY A 243 -14.07 2.85 10.40
CA GLY A 243 -14.54 4.19 10.73
C GLY A 243 -13.99 5.31 9.83
N ALA A 244 -13.26 4.97 8.76
CA ALA A 244 -12.70 5.93 7.81
C ALA A 244 -13.79 6.69 7.05
N ARG A 245 -13.53 7.96 6.76
CA ARG A 245 -14.47 8.83 6.05
C ARG A 245 -14.23 8.73 4.55
N ALA A 246 -15.30 8.73 3.76
CA ALA A 246 -15.17 8.85 2.31
C ALA A 246 -14.49 10.19 1.94
N ASN A 247 -13.83 10.21 0.79
CA ASN A 247 -13.46 11.49 0.18
C ASN A 247 -14.71 12.09 -0.46
N GLU A 248 -14.84 13.41 -0.45
CA GLU A 248 -16.05 14.13 -0.85
C GLU A 248 -15.66 15.39 -1.63
N MET A 249 -14.95 15.22 -2.74
CA MET A 249 -14.46 16.35 -3.54
C MET A 249 -15.51 16.97 -4.46
N GLY A 250 -16.61 16.26 -4.75
CA GLY A 250 -17.70 16.75 -5.60
C GLY A 250 -17.28 17.11 -7.03
N ASP A 251 -18.16 17.83 -7.72
CA ASP A 251 -17.93 18.27 -9.11
C ASP A 251 -16.80 19.30 -9.22
N GLU A 252 -16.54 20.08 -8.17
CA GLU A 252 -15.39 20.99 -8.10
C GLU A 252 -14.06 20.23 -8.17
N GLY A 253 -13.94 19.14 -7.39
CA GLY A 253 -12.83 18.22 -7.46
C GLY A 253 -12.73 17.53 -8.81
N ALA A 254 -13.86 17.12 -9.40
CA ALA A 254 -13.90 16.54 -10.73
C ALA A 254 -13.36 17.49 -11.82
N ALA A 255 -13.70 18.79 -11.74
CA ALA A 255 -13.17 19.79 -12.65
C ALA A 255 -11.65 19.97 -12.49
N CYS A 256 -11.12 19.90 -11.27
CA CYS A 256 -9.67 19.94 -11.01
C CYS A 256 -8.96 18.67 -11.53
N ALA A 257 -9.55 17.50 -11.32
CA ALA A 257 -9.06 16.23 -11.86
C ALA A 257 -9.05 16.24 -13.40
N ALA A 258 -10.06 16.84 -14.04
CA ALA A 258 -10.09 16.99 -15.50
C ALA A 258 -8.92 17.84 -16.02
N LYS A 259 -8.56 18.93 -15.31
CA LYS A 259 -7.36 19.73 -15.62
C LYS A 259 -6.09 18.88 -15.48
N LEU A 260 -5.97 18.11 -14.40
CA LEU A 260 -4.84 17.18 -14.20
C LEU A 260 -4.74 16.16 -15.35
N ILE A 261 -5.87 15.56 -15.77
CA ILE A 261 -5.89 14.61 -16.89
C ILE A 261 -5.39 15.28 -18.16
N ALA A 262 -5.74 16.54 -18.40
CA ALA A 262 -5.31 17.27 -19.59
C ALA A 262 -3.81 17.63 -19.55
N THR A 263 -3.23 17.95 -18.39
CA THR A 263 -1.87 18.47 -18.27
C THR A 263 -0.82 17.44 -17.87
N SER A 264 -1.19 16.37 -17.16
CA SER A 264 -0.21 15.44 -16.60
C SER A 264 0.52 14.64 -17.69
N PRO A 265 1.86 14.68 -17.71
CA PRO A 265 2.64 13.82 -18.61
C PRO A 265 2.74 12.38 -18.08
N ALA A 266 2.67 12.17 -16.76
CA ALA A 266 3.01 10.90 -16.12
C ALA A 266 1.80 10.04 -15.75
N LEU A 267 0.64 10.63 -15.50
CA LEU A 267 -0.53 9.90 -14.98
C LEU A 267 -1.00 8.80 -15.95
N ARG A 268 -1.31 7.63 -15.39
CA ARG A 268 -1.76 6.40 -16.08
C ARG A 268 -3.02 5.82 -15.47
N ALA A 269 -3.19 5.94 -14.16
CA ALA A 269 -4.38 5.51 -13.45
C ALA A 269 -4.88 6.57 -12.47
N LEU A 270 -6.18 6.83 -12.52
CA LEU A 270 -6.89 7.71 -11.60
C LEU A 270 -8.19 7.04 -11.12
N ASP A 271 -8.31 6.86 -9.82
CA ASP A 271 -9.53 6.37 -9.18
C ASP A 271 -10.17 7.47 -8.32
N LEU A 272 -11.41 7.82 -8.66
CA LEU A 272 -12.26 8.82 -8.01
C LEU A 272 -13.62 8.23 -7.64
N THR A 273 -13.72 6.92 -7.44
CA THR A 273 -14.98 6.27 -7.05
C THR A 273 -15.51 6.82 -5.73
N ARG A 274 -16.84 7.01 -5.62
CA ARG A 274 -17.53 7.41 -4.38
C ARG A 274 -16.96 8.69 -3.76
N ASN A 275 -16.90 9.74 -4.58
CA ASN A 275 -16.36 11.05 -4.22
C ASN A 275 -17.38 12.18 -4.25
N GLY A 276 -18.68 11.87 -4.27
CA GLY A 276 -19.74 12.87 -4.41
C GLY A 276 -19.81 13.52 -5.80
N ILE A 277 -19.18 12.92 -6.81
CA ILE A 277 -19.16 13.41 -8.19
C ILE A 277 -20.50 13.08 -8.85
N THR A 278 -21.19 14.11 -9.36
CA THR A 278 -22.47 13.96 -10.03
C THR A 278 -22.30 13.53 -11.50
N VAL A 279 -23.41 13.37 -12.22
CA VAL A 279 -23.38 13.11 -13.67
C VAL A 279 -22.70 14.25 -14.43
N HIS A 280 -22.78 15.50 -13.95
CA HIS A 280 -22.13 16.64 -14.58
C HIS A 280 -20.61 16.54 -14.45
N GLY A 281 -20.07 16.43 -13.23
CA GLY A 281 -18.62 16.27 -13.02
C GLY A 281 -18.06 15.02 -13.70
N ARG A 282 -18.82 13.92 -13.74
CA ARG A 282 -18.45 12.73 -14.51
C ARG A 282 -18.31 13.03 -16.00
N SER A 283 -19.22 13.81 -16.59
CA SER A 283 -19.17 14.15 -18.01
C SER A 283 -17.90 14.96 -18.33
N VAL A 284 -17.53 15.91 -17.47
CA VAL A 284 -16.29 16.69 -17.59
C VAL A 284 -15.05 15.79 -17.54
N LEU A 285 -15.01 14.80 -16.64
CA LEU A 285 -13.90 13.83 -16.56
C LEU A 285 -13.78 12.96 -17.81
N ILE A 286 -14.91 12.49 -18.34
CA ILE A 286 -14.95 11.66 -19.55
C ILE A 286 -14.44 12.47 -20.74
N GLU A 287 -14.91 13.70 -20.91
CA GLU A 287 -14.48 14.60 -21.98
C GLU A 287 -12.98 14.84 -21.94
N ALA A 288 -12.43 15.20 -20.77
CA ALA A 288 -10.99 15.40 -20.61
C ALA A 288 -10.18 14.12 -20.92
N THR A 289 -10.71 12.95 -20.53
CA THR A 289 -10.05 11.66 -20.77
C THR A 289 -9.99 11.30 -22.24
N LEU A 290 -11.04 11.59 -23.01
CA LEU A 290 -11.07 11.32 -24.46
C LEU A 290 -10.03 12.16 -25.24
N HIS A 291 -9.63 13.32 -24.71
CA HIS A 291 -8.56 14.14 -25.29
C HIS A 291 -7.15 13.73 -24.83
N ASN A 292 -7.05 12.99 -23.71
CA ASN A 292 -5.78 12.51 -23.19
C ASN A 292 -5.36 11.18 -23.84
N ARG A 293 -4.08 11.06 -24.21
CA ARG A 293 -3.52 9.86 -24.89
C ARG A 293 -2.69 8.94 -24.00
N ARG A 294 -2.65 9.20 -22.69
CA ARG A 294 -1.75 8.51 -21.74
C ARG A 294 -2.49 7.76 -20.64
N LEU A 295 -3.59 8.31 -20.13
CA LEU A 295 -4.39 7.74 -19.06
C LEU A 295 -5.00 6.43 -19.55
N GLY A 296 -4.55 5.33 -18.96
CA GLY A 296 -5.02 3.99 -19.27
C GLY A 296 -6.18 3.56 -18.38
N ARG A 297 -6.40 4.21 -17.24
CA ARG A 297 -7.46 3.84 -16.31
C ARG A 297 -8.07 5.08 -15.65
N LEU A 298 -9.37 5.29 -15.86
CA LEU A 298 -10.20 6.20 -15.08
C LEU A 298 -11.27 5.36 -14.39
N ILE A 299 -11.36 5.43 -13.07
CA ILE A 299 -12.38 4.74 -12.27
C ILE A 299 -13.25 5.80 -11.60
N VAL A 300 -14.53 5.83 -11.98
CA VAL A 300 -15.56 6.77 -11.52
C VAL A 300 -16.87 6.02 -11.38
N GLU A 301 -17.82 6.54 -10.60
CA GLU A 301 -19.11 5.86 -10.40
C GLU A 301 -20.01 5.87 -11.65
N GLY A 302 -20.77 4.77 -11.80
CA GLY A 302 -21.73 4.57 -12.88
C GLY A 302 -21.14 3.90 -14.12
N SER A 303 -21.99 3.72 -15.13
CA SER A 303 -21.61 3.07 -16.39
C SER A 303 -20.66 3.92 -17.22
N GLN A 304 -19.58 3.32 -17.72
CA GLN A 304 -18.66 3.97 -18.65
C GLN A 304 -19.13 3.80 -20.10
N PRO A 305 -19.16 4.88 -20.91
CA PRO A 305 -19.46 4.77 -22.33
C PRO A 305 -18.47 3.84 -23.05
N LYS A 306 -18.94 3.08 -24.04
CA LYS A 306 -18.08 2.16 -24.83
C LYS A 306 -16.87 2.88 -25.44
N ALA A 307 -17.06 4.10 -25.93
CA ALA A 307 -15.98 4.92 -26.49
C ALA A 307 -14.85 5.18 -25.49
N LEU A 308 -15.20 5.51 -24.24
CA LEU A 308 -14.22 5.70 -23.16
C LEU A 308 -13.46 4.42 -22.85
N VAL A 309 -14.16 3.29 -22.75
CA VAL A 309 -13.54 1.98 -22.47
C VAL A 309 -12.53 1.60 -23.56
N GLN A 310 -12.90 1.79 -24.83
CA GLN A 310 -12.02 1.56 -25.98
C GLN A 310 -10.81 2.50 -25.98
N HIS A 311 -11.02 3.78 -25.72
CA HIS A 311 -9.96 4.80 -25.66
C HIS A 311 -8.94 4.50 -24.56
N LEU A 312 -9.41 4.21 -23.35
CA LEU A 312 -8.55 3.80 -22.23
C LEU A 312 -7.77 2.51 -22.55
N ALA A 313 -8.38 1.55 -23.26
CA ALA A 313 -7.70 0.33 -23.68
C ALA A 313 -6.59 0.59 -24.71
N GLN A 314 -6.80 1.51 -25.66
CA GLN A 314 -5.79 1.95 -26.61
C GLN A 314 -4.61 2.61 -25.91
N ASN A 315 -4.87 3.50 -24.94
CA ASN A 315 -3.82 4.13 -24.13
C ASN A 315 -2.99 3.09 -23.36
N ARG A 316 -3.64 2.07 -22.76
CA ARG A 316 -2.93 0.96 -22.09
C ARG A 316 -2.10 0.12 -23.06
N ALA A 317 -2.59 -0.14 -24.26
CA ALA A 317 -1.83 -0.88 -25.27
C ALA A 317 -0.57 -0.11 -25.71
N ALA A 318 -0.66 1.22 -25.81
CA ALA A 318 0.46 2.08 -26.20
C ALA A 318 1.50 2.32 -25.08
N HIS A 319 1.07 2.30 -23.81
CA HIS A 319 1.90 2.76 -22.70
C HIS A 319 2.11 1.73 -21.58
N GLY A 320 1.49 0.55 -21.68
CA GLY A 320 1.50 -0.49 -20.65
C GLY A 320 0.43 -0.30 -19.57
N ASP A 321 0.32 -1.27 -18.68
CA ASP A 321 -0.53 -1.23 -17.49
C ASP A 321 0.37 -1.18 -16.25
N ASP A 322 0.35 -0.07 -15.51
CA ASP A 322 1.12 0.11 -14.27
C ASP A 322 0.43 -0.59 -13.09
N ALA A 323 0.16 -1.90 -13.24
CA ALA A 323 -0.37 -2.70 -12.16
C ALA A 323 0.69 -2.85 -11.04
N PRO A 324 0.32 -2.74 -9.75
CA PRO A 324 1.26 -2.95 -8.64
C PRO A 324 1.88 -4.35 -8.70
N LYS A 325 3.17 -4.43 -9.06
CA LYS A 325 3.89 -5.71 -9.21
C LYS A 325 3.91 -6.51 -7.92
N ASP A 326 3.93 -5.84 -6.77
CA ASP A 326 4.02 -6.49 -5.46
C ASP A 326 2.73 -7.24 -5.08
N GLN A 327 1.57 -6.77 -5.53
CA GLN A 327 0.30 -7.48 -5.31
C GLN A 327 0.23 -8.77 -6.14
N ALA A 328 0.99 -8.87 -7.25
CA ALA A 328 1.07 -10.09 -8.04
C ALA A 328 1.63 -11.27 -7.23
N LEU A 329 2.54 -11.00 -6.30
CA LEU A 329 3.17 -12.00 -5.43
C LEU A 329 2.19 -12.63 -4.45
N ILE A 330 1.03 -12.01 -4.20
CA ILE A 330 0.02 -12.52 -3.27
C ILE A 330 -1.36 -12.74 -3.90
N LYS A 331 -1.43 -12.83 -5.24
CA LYS A 331 -2.70 -12.96 -5.98
C LYS A 331 -3.58 -14.12 -5.55
N SER A 332 -3.04 -15.21 -5.00
CA SER A 332 -3.85 -16.36 -4.56
C SER A 332 -4.67 -16.07 -3.30
N VAL A 333 -4.25 -15.11 -2.46
CA VAL A 333 -4.91 -14.84 -1.18
C VAL A 333 -6.26 -14.13 -1.34
N TYR A 334 -6.43 -13.42 -2.46
CA TYR A 334 -7.67 -12.70 -2.79
C TYR A 334 -8.67 -13.55 -3.58
N ARG A 335 -8.51 -14.88 -3.58
CA ARG A 335 -9.48 -15.83 -4.10
C ARG A 335 -10.53 -16.21 -3.05
#